data_AF-A0A3N5RHU3-F1
#
_entry.id   AF-A0A3N5RHU3-F1
#
_cell.length_a   1.000
_cell.length_b   1.000
_cell.length_c   1.000
_cell.angle_alpha   90.00
_cell.angle_beta   90.00
_cell.angle_gamma   90.00
#
_symmetry.space_group_name_H-M   'P 1'
#
loop_
_entity.id
_entity.type
_entity.pdbx_description
1 polymer ?
#
loop_
_entity_poly.entity_id
_entity_poly.type
_entity_poly.pdbx_seq_one_letter_code
_entity_poly.pdbx_strand_id
1 'polypeptide(L)' 'MNLEDSLFQQLVSWFHNRNEKVIVALSGGVDSAVVAMAAKKALDKNAIAVTADYNTLSSEEL' A
#
# COMPACT_ATOMS: atom_id res chain seq x y z
N MET A 1 12.49 13.11 15.01
CA MET A 1 11.66 12.28 14.11
C MET A 1 11.03 11.22 14.99
N ASN A 2 9.71 11.06 14.93
CA ASN A 2 9.00 10.19 15.84
C ASN A 2 9.21 8.73 15.41
N LEU A 3 9.08 7.76 16.31
CA LEU A 3 9.38 6.35 16.02
C LEU A 3 8.53 5.81 14.86
N GLU A 4 7.25 6.17 14.84
CA GLU A 4 6.28 5.80 13.80
C GLU A 4 6.69 6.33 12.42
N ASP A 5 7.16 7.57 12.36
CA ASP A 5 7.70 8.16 11.12
C ASP A 5 8.88 7.34 10.61
N SER A 6 9.77 6.90 11.50
CA SER A 6 10.94 6.09 11.15
C SER A 6 10.55 4.72 10.57
N LEU A 7 9.58 4.02 11.17
CA LEU A 7 9.08 2.74 10.65
C LEU A 7 8.45 2.90 9.26
N PHE A 8 7.64 3.95 9.07
CA PHE A 8 7.04 4.19 7.77
C PHE A 8 8.10 4.48 6.69
N GLN A 9 9.13 5.29 6.99
CA GLN A 9 10.22 5.51 6.04
C GLN A 9 11.02 4.24 5.74
N GLN A 10 11.14 3.31 6.69
CA GLN A 10 11.78 2.00 6.43
C GLN A 10 10.96 1.18 5.43
N LEU A 11 9.63 1.17 5.56
CA LEU A 11 8.75 0.49 4.59
C LEU A 11 8.85 1.13 3.19
N VAL A 12 8.85 2.46 3.11
CA VAL A 12 9.05 3.20 1.85
C VAL A 12 10.40 2.84 1.22
N SER A 13 11.47 2.80 2.04
CA SER A 13 12.81 2.45 1.58
C SER A 13 12.90 1.00 1.11
N TRP A 14 12.18 0.08 1.75
CA TRP A 14 12.11 -1.32 1.34
C TRP A 14 11.55 -1.47 -0.08
N PHE A 15 10.49 -0.74 -0.42
CA PHE A 15 9.96 -0.71 -1.79
C PHE A 15 10.94 -0.09 -2.78
N HIS A 16 11.54 1.04 -2.42
CA HIS A 16 12.47 1.76 -3.29
C HIS A 16 13.69 0.91 -3.65
N ASN A 17 14.25 0.17 -2.68
CA ASN A 17 15.43 -0.66 -2.86
C ASN A 17 15.22 -1.87 -3.78
N ARG A 18 13.98 -2.33 -3.96
CA ARG A 18 13.66 -3.40 -4.92
C ARG A 18 13.60 -2.88 -6.36
N ASN A 19 13.24 -1.60 -6.55
CA ASN A 19 13.14 -0.94 -7.86
C ASN A 19 12.32 -1.74 -8.90
N GLU A 20 11.26 -2.42 -8.44
CA GLU A 20 10.37 -3.27 -9.23
C GLU A 20 8.95 -2.68 -9.29
N LYS A 21 8.13 -3.15 -10.23
CA LYS A 21 6.69 -2.85 -10.25
C LYS A 21 5.96 -3.73 -9.24
N VAL A 22 5.03 -3.14 -8.48
CA VAL A 22 4.30 -3.86 -7.43
C VAL A 22 2.79 -3.77 -7.61
N ILE A 23 2.11 -4.85 -7.22
CA ILE A 23 0.66 -4.90 -7.09
C ILE A 23 0.35 -5.11 -5.60
N VAL A 24 -0.49 -4.24 -5.02
CA VAL A 24 -0.92 -4.31 -3.62
C VAL A 24 -2.39 -4.70 -3.57
N ALA A 25 -2.72 -5.77 -2.85
CA ALA A 25 -4.10 -6.09 -2.53
C ALA A 25 -4.62 -5.06 -1.51
N LEU A 26 -5.61 -4.26 -1.90
CA LEU A 26 -6.23 -3.24 -1.08
C LEU A 26 -7.59 -3.75 -0.63
N SER A 27 -7.74 -4.06 0.66
CA SER A 27 -8.99 -4.60 1.20
C SER A 27 -9.94 -3.53 1.75
N GLY A 28 -9.50 -2.27 1.79
CA GLY A 28 -10.19 -1.19 2.51
C GLY A 28 -9.77 -1.04 3.97
N GLY A 29 -9.09 -2.05 4.54
CA GLY A 29 -8.54 -1.98 5.89
C GLY A 29 -7.28 -1.11 6.00
N VAL A 30 -7.05 -0.53 7.18
CA VAL A 30 -5.93 0.39 7.48
C VAL A 30 -4.57 -0.21 7.11
N ASP A 31 -4.35 -1.48 7.41
CA ASP A 31 -3.06 -2.14 7.14
C ASP A 31 -2.74 -2.13 5.63
N SER A 32 -3.71 -2.53 4.80
CA SER A 32 -3.56 -2.55 3.35
C SER A 32 -3.40 -1.14 2.77
N ALA A 33 -4.08 -0.15 3.36
CA ALA A 33 -3.97 1.25 2.96
C ALA A 33 -2.58 1.83 3.26
N VAL A 34 -1.99 1.52 4.42
CA VAL A 34 -0.63 1.96 4.77
C VAL A 34 0.40 1.36 3.82
N VAL A 35 0.26 0.08 3.47
CA VAL A 35 1.14 -0.59 2.49
C VAL A 35 0.99 0.02 1.10
N ALA A 36 -0.25 0.25 0.63
CA ALA A 36 -0.51 0.89 -0.65
C ALA A 36 0.08 2.31 -0.72
N MET A 37 -0.06 3.08 0.37
CA MET A 37 0.52 4.42 0.48
C MET A 37 2.05 4.40 0.44
N ALA A 38 2.69 3.47 1.17
CA ALA A 38 4.14 3.34 1.16
C ALA A 38 4.67 2.95 -0.23
N ALA A 39 4.00 2.00 -0.91
CA ALA A 39 4.34 1.60 -2.28
C ALA A 39 4.19 2.77 -3.26
N LYS A 40 3.08 3.52 -3.19
CA LYS A 40 2.84 4.71 -4.03
C LYS A 40 3.90 5.78 -3.79
N LYS A 41 4.28 6.04 -2.54
CA LYS A 41 5.31 7.02 -2.20
C LYS A 41 6.70 6.63 -2.70
N ALA A 42 7.02 5.33 -2.69
CA ALA A 42 8.33 4.82 -3.10
C ALA A 42 8.50 4.69 -4.63
N LEU A 43 7.44 4.30 -5.33
CA LEU A 43 7.50 3.80 -6.71
C LEU A 43 6.60 4.59 -7.69
N ASP A 44 5.79 5.52 -7.19
CA ASP A 44 4.86 6.36 -7.94
C ASP A 44 3.99 5.59 -8.94
N LYS A 45 4.31 5.66 -10.25
CA LYS A 45 3.55 5.00 -11.33
C LYS A 45 3.79 3.48 -11.44
N ASN A 46 4.78 2.96 -10.71
CA ASN A 46 5.12 1.54 -10.70
C ASN A 46 4.39 0.75 -9.59
N ALA A 47 3.49 1.39 -8.85
CA ALA A 47 2.63 0.74 -7.87
C ALA A 47 1.16 0.78 -8.32
N ILE A 48 0.48 -0.35 -8.25
CA ILE A 48 -0.95 -0.48 -8.49
C ILE A 48 -1.59 -1.11 -7.25
N ALA A 49 -2.62 -0.45 -6.70
CA ALA A 49 -3.47 -1.02 -5.67
C ALA A 49 -4.72 -1.62 -6.33
N VAL A 50 -5.10 -2.82 -5.93
CA VAL A 50 -6.26 -3.55 -6.49
C VAL A 50 -7.18 -3.96 -5.35
N THR A 51 -8.41 -3.46 -5.40
CA THR A 51 -9.51 -3.97 -4.59
C THR A 51 -10.28 -5.00 -5.40
N ALA A 52 -10.46 -6.19 -4.83
CA ALA A 52 -11.30 -7.20 -5.45
C ALA A 52 -12.76 -6.94 -5.09
N ASP A 53 -13.62 -6.83 -6.10
CA ASP A 53 -15.07 -6.79 -5.92
C ASP A 53 -15.59 -8.24 -5.88
N TYR A 54 -16.08 -8.70 -4.73
CA TYR A 54 -16.60 -10.05 -4.53
C TYR A 54 -17.91 -10.03 -3.75
N ASN A 55 -18.79 -11.03 -3.98
CA ASN A 55 -20.17 -11.05 -3.48
C ASN A 55 -20.34 -10.98 -1.94
N THR A 56 -19.28 -11.16 -1.15
CA THR A 56 -19.31 -11.03 0.33
C THR A 56 -18.72 -9.72 0.81
N LEU A 57 -18.29 -8.84 -0.10
CA LEU A 57 -17.91 -7.46 0.18
C LEU A 57 -19.20 -6.66 0.35
N SER A 58 -19.32 -5.88 1.42
CA SER A 58 -20.49 -5.04 1.59
C SER A 58 -20.44 -3.88 0.59
N SER A 59 -21.59 -3.43 0.10
CA SER A 59 -21.66 -2.27 -0.82
C SER A 59 -21.09 -0.98 -0.24
N GLU A 60 -20.85 -0.92 1.08
CA GLU A 60 -20.25 0.22 1.78
C GLU A 60 -18.71 0.23 1.73
N GLU A 61 -18.07 -0.84 1.25
CA GLU A 61 -16.60 -0.97 1.15
C GLU A 61 -16.05 -0.64 -0.26
N LEU A 62 -16.92 -0.27 -1.21
CA LEU A 62 -16.58 0.23 -2.55
C LEU A 62 -16.69 1.76 -2.62
#